data_AF-A0A8S3TD69-F1
#
_entry.id   AF-A0A8S3TD69-F1
#
_cell.length_a   1.000
_cell.length_b   1.000
_cell.length_c   1.000
_cell.angle_alpha   90.00
_cell.angle_beta   90.00
_cell.angle_gamma   90.00
#
_symmetry.space_group_name_H-M   'P 1'
#
loop_
_entity.id
_entity.type
_entity.pdbx_description
1 polymer ?
#
loop_
_entity_poly.entity_id
_entity_poly.type
_entity_poly.pdbx_seq_one_letter_code
_entity_poly.pdbx_strand_id
1 'polypeptide(L)'
;MCFLLQNVHHDAITGWLMLASMTYREKQYINSVRILDYALSKCTPEKTQFKSRLSDLHQNILRLEVFQKKGIIRSLSILYMGFVKFNKLSNLIPVELEMEVQEVFHVIPSVVYAYFLYFLCYYHSQDVEKCVVVLQNLNLTIHGNVFILPDDRFKAISYNILGIALQITGDKKSALETFKQAVELEPNSVYHSAARRAAMLKTT
;
A
#
# COMPACT_ATOMS: atom_id res chain seq x y z
N MET A 1 26.13 -19.93 8.96
CA MET A 1 26.40 -19.22 10.23
C MET A 1 25.63 -17.90 10.19
N CYS A 2 24.50 -17.84 10.88
CA CYS A 2 23.53 -16.73 10.86
C CYS A 2 24.10 -15.45 11.50
N PHE A 3 24.23 -14.39 10.72
CA PHE A 3 24.57 -13.04 11.20
C PHE A 3 23.67 -11.96 10.57
N LEU A 4 22.37 -12.26 10.36
CA LEU A 4 21.46 -11.32 9.67
C LEU A 4 20.34 -10.72 10.53
N LEU A 5 20.28 -10.97 11.83
CA LEU A 5 19.19 -10.45 12.67
C LEU A 5 19.70 -10.03 14.05
N GLN A 6 20.43 -8.93 14.11
CA GLN A 6 20.56 -8.16 15.35
C GLN A 6 20.21 -6.70 15.04
N ASN A 7 19.22 -6.19 15.79
CA ASN A 7 18.67 -4.83 15.75
C ASN A 7 17.76 -4.47 14.58
N VAL A 8 16.67 -5.22 14.43
CA VAL A 8 15.64 -4.91 13.45
C VAL A 8 14.27 -4.89 14.13
N HIS A 9 13.84 -3.71 14.60
CA HIS A 9 12.42 -3.41 14.82
C HIS A 9 11.73 -3.29 13.44
N HIS A 10 11.63 -4.39 12.70
CA HIS A 10 10.68 -4.50 11.59
C HIS A 10 9.48 -5.24 12.14
N ASP A 11 8.29 -4.66 11.99
CA ASP A 11 7.06 -5.40 12.18
C ASP A 11 7.13 -6.64 11.30
N ALA A 12 6.81 -7.82 11.84
CA ALA A 12 6.93 -9.10 11.14
C ALA A 12 6.29 -9.07 9.74
N ILE A 13 5.27 -8.23 9.55
CA ILE A 13 4.57 -7.97 8.29
C ILE A 13 5.52 -7.50 7.18
N THR A 14 6.43 -6.56 7.45
CA THR A 14 7.34 -6.04 6.41
C THR A 14 8.24 -7.13 5.84
N GLY A 15 8.71 -8.06 6.68
CA GLY A 15 9.50 -9.21 6.23
C GLY A 15 8.69 -10.15 5.32
N TRP A 16 7.44 -10.43 5.67
CA TRP A 16 6.54 -11.22 4.82
C TRP A 16 6.22 -10.53 3.50
N LEU A 17 6.05 -9.21 3.50
CA LEU A 17 5.83 -8.44 2.27
C LEU A 17 7.06 -8.46 1.35
N MET A 18 8.27 -8.43 1.91
CA MET A 18 9.50 -8.58 1.12
C MET A 18 9.60 -9.98 0.49
N LEU A 19 9.22 -11.03 1.23
CA LEU A 19 9.18 -12.40 0.72
C LEU A 19 8.11 -12.57 -0.39
N ALA A 20 6.92 -12.01 -0.20
CA ALA A 20 5.89 -11.96 -1.24
C ALA A 20 6.42 -11.25 -2.49
N SER A 21 7.12 -10.11 -2.32
CA SER A 21 7.70 -9.37 -3.43
C SER A 21 8.75 -10.17 -4.21
N MET A 22 9.60 -10.92 -3.49
CA MET A 22 10.58 -11.81 -4.09
C MET A 22 9.90 -12.89 -4.95
N THR A 23 8.93 -13.60 -4.38
CA THR A 23 8.19 -14.65 -5.12
C THR A 23 7.38 -14.09 -6.29
N TYR A 24 6.85 -12.88 -6.17
CA TYR A 24 6.24 -12.16 -7.29
C TYR A 24 7.23 -11.89 -8.43
N ARG A 25 8.45 -11.41 -8.12
CA ARG A 25 9.52 -11.16 -9.11
C ARG A 25 9.95 -12.45 -9.82
N GLU A 26 9.88 -13.58 -9.14
CA GLU A 26 10.11 -14.92 -9.70
C GLU A 26 8.91 -15.47 -10.50
N LYS A 27 7.84 -14.68 -10.68
CA LYS A 27 6.59 -15.06 -11.35
C LYS A 27 5.82 -16.18 -10.65
N GLN A 28 6.10 -16.43 -9.37
CA GLN A 28 5.38 -17.41 -8.54
C GLN A 28 4.18 -16.75 -7.87
N TYR A 29 3.21 -16.28 -8.67
CA TYR A 29 2.10 -15.46 -8.19
C TYR A 29 1.22 -16.15 -7.15
N ILE A 30 0.95 -17.45 -7.30
CA ILE A 30 0.17 -18.24 -6.33
C ILE A 30 0.89 -18.30 -4.97
N ASN A 31 2.21 -18.45 -4.96
CA ASN A 31 2.99 -18.49 -3.72
C ASN A 31 3.01 -17.10 -3.06
N SER A 32 3.18 -16.04 -3.85
CA SER A 32 3.10 -14.66 -3.37
C SER A 32 1.76 -14.36 -2.71
N VAL A 33 0.64 -14.75 -3.34
CA VAL A 33 -0.72 -14.63 -2.78
C VAL A 33 -0.86 -15.35 -1.44
N ARG A 34 -0.36 -16.58 -1.31
CA ARG A 34 -0.40 -17.32 -0.03
C ARG A 34 0.40 -16.64 1.08
N ILE A 35 1.55 -16.07 0.74
CA ILE A 35 2.37 -15.30 1.70
C ILE A 35 1.64 -14.03 2.11
N LEU A 36 0.97 -13.35 1.17
CA LEU A 36 0.16 -12.16 1.45
C LEU A 36 -1.04 -12.48 2.34
N ASP A 37 -1.73 -13.60 2.11
CA ASP A 37 -2.84 -14.06 2.96
C ASP A 37 -2.37 -14.26 4.40
N TYR A 38 -1.22 -14.91 4.55
CA TYR A 38 -0.58 -15.09 5.85
C TYR A 38 -0.19 -13.74 6.47
N ALA A 39 0.47 -12.86 5.72
CA ALA A 39 0.92 -11.55 6.21
C ALA A 39 -0.25 -10.71 6.74
N LEU A 40 -1.34 -10.60 5.97
CA LEU A 40 -2.54 -9.87 6.37
C LEU A 40 -3.28 -10.54 7.52
N SER A 41 -3.30 -11.88 7.60
CA SER A 41 -3.89 -12.59 8.76
C SER A 41 -3.17 -12.31 10.08
N LYS A 42 -1.89 -11.93 10.02
CA LYS A 42 -1.07 -11.58 11.20
C LYS A 42 -1.11 -10.10 11.54
N CYS A 43 -1.75 -9.27 10.72
CA CYS A 43 -2.08 -7.89 11.04
C CYS A 43 -3.23 -7.84 12.07
N THR A 44 -2.95 -8.14 13.33
CA THR A 44 -3.95 -8.00 14.41
C THR A 44 -3.91 -6.59 15.03
N PRO A 45 -5.07 -6.00 15.40
CA PRO A 45 -5.16 -4.67 16.01
C PRO A 45 -4.36 -4.50 17.32
N GLU A 46 -4.01 -5.61 17.97
CA GLU A 46 -3.39 -5.66 19.31
C GLU A 46 -1.94 -5.15 19.36
N LYS A 47 -1.31 -4.86 18.23
CA LYS A 47 0.07 -4.34 18.14
C LYS A 47 0.16 -2.88 17.71
N THR A 48 -0.84 -2.07 18.07
CA THR A 48 -0.82 -0.62 17.82
C THR A 48 0.20 0.08 18.73
N GLN A 49 1.38 0.41 18.19
CA GLN A 49 2.25 1.42 18.78
C GLN A 49 2.02 2.76 18.10
N PHE A 50 1.37 3.69 18.80
CA PHE A 50 1.30 5.09 18.38
C PHE A 50 2.64 5.76 18.68
N LYS A 51 3.35 6.16 17.62
CA LYS A 51 4.61 6.91 17.75
C LYS A 51 4.40 8.44 17.81
N SER A 52 3.18 8.92 17.56
CA SER A 52 2.82 10.35 17.65
C SER A 52 1.64 10.57 18.59
N ARG A 53 1.64 11.72 19.29
CA ARG A 53 0.54 12.18 20.15
C ARG A 53 -0.72 12.42 19.30
N LEU A 54 -1.56 11.41 19.16
CA LEU A 54 -2.96 11.63 18.79
C LEU A 54 -3.66 12.32 19.96
N SER A 55 -4.43 13.37 19.68
CA SER A 55 -5.28 13.97 20.70
C SER A 55 -6.38 13.00 21.12
N ASP A 56 -6.76 13.02 22.40
CA ASP A 56 -7.73 12.08 22.98
C ASP A 56 -9.09 12.10 22.26
N LEU A 57 -9.44 13.23 21.65
CA LEU A 57 -10.65 13.38 20.82
C LEU A 57 -10.64 12.46 19.59
N HIS A 58 -9.49 12.35 18.89
CA HIS A 58 -9.35 11.47 17.73
C HIS A 58 -9.47 10.00 18.14
N GLN A 59 -8.88 9.62 19.27
CA GLN A 59 -9.01 8.25 19.80
C GLN A 59 -10.48 7.89 20.08
N ASN A 60 -11.26 8.83 20.62
CA ASN A 60 -12.66 8.60 20.95
C ASN A 60 -13.56 8.53 19.70
N ILE A 61 -13.31 9.34 18.67
CA ILE A 61 -14.04 9.29 17.39
C ILE A 61 -13.81 7.94 16.69
N LEU A 62 -12.56 7.48 16.63
CA LEU A 62 -12.23 6.18 16.02
C LEU A 62 -12.86 5.00 16.77
N ARG A 63 -12.90 5.07 18.11
CA ARG A 63 -13.62 4.07 18.91
C ARG A 63 -15.11 4.05 18.55
N LEU A 64 -15.75 5.21 18.44
CA LEU A 64 -17.19 5.29 18.19
C LEU A 64 -17.58 4.79 16.79
N GLU A 65 -16.82 5.11 15.74
CA GLU A 65 -17.11 4.64 14.37
C GLU A 65 -16.94 3.13 14.20
N VAL A 66 -15.97 2.54 14.90
CA VAL A 66 -15.71 1.09 14.91
C VAL A 66 -16.85 0.30 15.57
N PHE A 67 -17.48 0.86 16.60
CA PHE A 67 -18.53 0.17 17.35
C PHE A 67 -19.91 0.19 16.68
N GLN A 68 -20.19 1.13 15.79
CA GLN A 68 -21.53 1.28 15.19
C GLN A 68 -21.78 0.38 13.97
N LYS A 69 -20.76 -0.07 13.24
CA LYS A 69 -20.94 -0.97 12.08
C LYS A 69 -20.62 -2.42 12.45
N LYS A 70 -21.49 -3.03 13.25
CA LYS A 70 -21.44 -4.42 13.71
C LYS A 70 -21.62 -5.40 12.53
N GLY A 71 -20.55 -5.78 11.83
CA GLY A 71 -20.62 -6.88 10.86
C GLY A 71 -19.32 -7.21 10.14
N ILE A 72 -18.65 -6.21 9.56
CA ILE A 72 -17.41 -6.42 8.76
C ILE A 72 -16.26 -5.52 9.25
N ILE A 73 -16.58 -4.49 10.05
CA ILE A 73 -15.67 -3.43 10.50
C ILE A 73 -14.99 -3.75 11.85
N ARG A 74 -15.42 -4.82 12.53
CA ARG A 74 -14.92 -5.19 13.87
C ARG A 74 -13.46 -5.68 13.90
N SER A 75 -12.87 -6.02 12.76
CA SER A 75 -11.48 -6.53 12.67
C SER A 75 -10.51 -5.52 12.06
N LEU A 76 -11.00 -4.39 11.54
CA LEU A 76 -10.22 -3.39 10.79
C LEU A 76 -9.87 -2.14 11.61
N SER A 77 -10.18 -2.12 12.91
CA SER A 77 -10.00 -0.94 13.74
C SER A 77 -8.54 -0.66 14.06
N ILE A 78 -7.99 0.29 13.31
CA ILE A 78 -6.84 1.11 13.68
C ILE A 78 -5.54 0.30 13.76
N LEU A 79 -4.89 0.09 12.61
CA LEU A 79 -3.54 -0.46 12.54
C LEU A 79 -2.58 0.68 12.18
N TYR A 80 -1.70 1.06 13.12
CA TYR A 80 -0.42 1.65 12.73
C TYR A 80 0.38 0.53 12.07
N MET A 81 0.20 0.32 10.77
CA MET A 81 1.04 -0.62 10.04
C MET A 81 2.34 0.07 9.67
N GLY A 82 3.45 -0.66 9.85
CA GLY A 82 4.76 -0.22 9.39
C GLY A 82 4.80 0.13 7.90
N PHE A 83 5.95 0.58 7.45
CA PHE A 83 6.15 0.96 6.05
C PHE A 83 7.12 0.00 5.37
N VAL A 84 6.83 -0.35 4.13
CA VAL A 84 7.81 -0.98 3.25
C VAL A 84 8.70 0.11 2.69
N LYS A 85 10.02 -0.06 2.82
CA LYS A 85 11.01 0.89 2.30
C LYS A 85 11.79 0.23 1.19
N PHE A 86 11.69 0.78 -0.01
CA PHE A 86 12.47 0.36 -1.16
C PHE A 86 13.66 1.28 -1.38
N ASN A 87 14.83 0.69 -1.53
CA ASN A 87 16.01 1.33 -2.11
C ASN A 87 16.02 1.01 -3.61
N LYS A 88 16.40 1.96 -4.47
CA LYS A 88 16.52 1.80 -5.93
C LYS A 88 17.35 0.59 -6.36
N LEU A 89 18.33 0.19 -5.54
CA LEU A 89 19.18 -0.99 -5.80
C LEU A 89 18.49 -2.32 -5.43
N SER A 90 17.27 -2.29 -4.90
CA SER A 90 16.57 -3.48 -4.44
C SER A 90 15.96 -4.24 -5.61
N ASN A 91 16.41 -5.48 -5.81
CA ASN A 91 15.81 -6.41 -6.78
C ASN A 91 14.39 -6.88 -6.38
N LEU A 92 13.91 -6.46 -5.21
CA LEU A 92 12.58 -6.79 -4.69
C LEU A 92 11.49 -5.81 -5.16
N ILE A 93 11.83 -4.71 -5.82
CA ILE A 93 10.84 -3.74 -6.31
C ILE A 93 10.04 -4.37 -7.45
N PRO A 94 8.69 -4.43 -7.41
CA PRO A 94 7.90 -4.81 -8.59
C PRO A 94 8.21 -3.89 -9.77
N VAL A 95 8.26 -4.43 -11.00
CA VAL A 95 8.68 -3.67 -12.20
C VAL A 95 7.81 -2.41 -12.39
N GLU A 96 6.53 -2.51 -12.06
CA GLU A 96 5.53 -1.45 -12.14
C GLU A 96 5.84 -0.24 -11.23
N LEU A 97 6.66 -0.45 -10.19
CA LEU A 97 7.07 0.56 -9.22
C LEU A 97 8.50 1.08 -9.42
N GLU A 98 9.26 0.57 -10.39
CA GLU A 98 10.67 0.98 -10.59
C GLU A 98 10.81 2.49 -10.86
N MET A 99 9.86 3.11 -11.57
CA MET A 99 9.84 4.55 -11.82
C MET A 99 9.65 5.41 -10.55
N GLU A 100 9.12 4.82 -9.47
CA GLU A 100 8.79 5.50 -8.21
C GLU A 100 10.01 5.58 -7.27
N VAL A 101 11.03 4.76 -7.48
CA VAL A 101 12.18 4.63 -6.57
C VAL A 101 13.41 5.32 -7.17
N GLN A 102 13.46 6.66 -7.09
CA GLN A 102 14.43 7.44 -7.89
C GLN A 102 15.76 7.76 -7.21
N GLU A 103 15.83 8.07 -5.90
CA GLU A 103 17.09 8.61 -5.30
C GLU A 103 17.44 8.16 -3.87
N VAL A 104 16.50 7.99 -2.92
CA VAL A 104 16.86 7.70 -1.50
C VAL A 104 16.14 6.46 -0.96
N PHE A 105 14.87 6.60 -0.57
CA PHE A 105 14.00 5.48 -0.22
C PHE A 105 12.58 5.82 -0.66
N HIS A 106 11.89 4.87 -1.28
CA HIS A 106 10.46 4.98 -1.52
C HIS A 106 9.73 4.22 -0.41
N VAL A 107 8.88 4.94 0.33
CA VAL A 107 8.18 4.42 1.50
C VAL A 107 6.74 4.16 1.11
N ILE A 108 6.22 2.97 1.34
CA ILE A 108 4.82 2.63 1.04
C ILE A 108 4.17 2.08 2.31
N PRO A 109 2.96 2.54 2.71
CA PRO A 109 2.21 1.91 3.79
C PRO A 109 2.03 0.41 3.52
N SER A 110 2.32 -0.45 4.50
CA SER A 110 2.36 -1.91 4.29
C SER A 110 1.05 -2.50 3.74
N VAL A 111 -0.10 -1.98 4.17
CA VAL A 111 -1.42 -2.40 3.67
C VAL A 111 -1.62 -2.08 2.21
N VAL A 112 -1.29 -0.84 1.85
CA VAL A 112 -1.40 -0.33 0.49
C VAL A 112 -0.48 -1.15 -0.41
N TYR A 113 0.74 -1.44 0.05
CA TYR A 113 1.66 -2.30 -0.66
C TYR A 113 1.13 -3.73 -0.80
N ALA A 114 0.55 -4.31 0.25
CA ALA A 114 -0.01 -5.65 0.21
C ALA A 114 -1.13 -5.77 -0.83
N TYR A 115 -2.12 -4.88 -0.81
CA TYR A 115 -3.21 -4.90 -1.79
C TYR A 115 -2.72 -4.62 -3.21
N PHE A 116 -1.75 -3.71 -3.38
CA PHE A 116 -1.14 -3.49 -4.67
C PHE A 116 -0.42 -4.76 -5.18
N LEU A 117 0.30 -5.48 -4.32
CA LEU A 117 0.98 -6.71 -4.72
C LEU A 117 -0.01 -7.85 -5.02
N TYR A 118 -1.12 -7.97 -4.29
CA TYR A 118 -2.23 -8.86 -4.65
C TYR A 118 -2.77 -8.53 -6.04
N PHE A 119 -3.00 -7.24 -6.31
CA PHE A 119 -3.50 -6.77 -7.59
C PHE A 119 -2.56 -7.21 -8.71
N LEU A 120 -1.25 -6.98 -8.56
CA LEU A 120 -0.26 -7.41 -9.54
C LEU A 120 -0.25 -8.93 -9.72
N CYS A 121 -0.32 -9.71 -8.64
CA CYS A 121 -0.36 -11.17 -8.72
C CYS A 121 -1.57 -11.67 -9.52
N TYR A 122 -2.76 -11.13 -9.26
CA TYR A 122 -3.97 -11.53 -9.98
C TYR A 122 -4.01 -11.00 -11.41
N TYR A 123 -3.52 -9.78 -11.65
CA TYR A 123 -3.37 -9.21 -12.98
C TYR A 123 -2.49 -10.09 -13.87
N HIS A 124 -1.29 -10.45 -13.40
CA HIS A 124 -0.36 -11.29 -14.15
C HIS A 124 -0.77 -12.76 -14.23
N SER A 125 -1.60 -13.23 -13.28
CA SER A 125 -2.22 -14.57 -13.34
C SER A 125 -3.49 -14.60 -14.20
N GLN A 126 -3.91 -13.47 -14.77
CA GLN A 126 -5.13 -13.32 -15.58
C GLN A 126 -6.44 -13.65 -14.82
N ASP A 127 -6.44 -13.54 -13.49
CA ASP A 127 -7.63 -13.70 -12.65
C ASP A 127 -8.35 -12.36 -12.50
N VAL A 128 -9.15 -12.01 -13.52
CA VAL A 128 -9.80 -10.70 -13.64
C VAL A 128 -10.77 -10.42 -12.49
N GLU A 129 -11.52 -11.44 -12.06
CA GLU A 129 -12.51 -11.29 -10.99
C GLU A 129 -11.85 -10.87 -9.67
N LYS A 130 -10.80 -11.58 -9.26
CA LYS A 130 -10.06 -11.24 -8.03
C LYS A 130 -9.30 -9.93 -8.17
N CYS A 131 -8.78 -9.63 -9.36
CA CYS A 131 -8.12 -8.37 -9.64
C CYS A 131 -9.05 -7.17 -9.36
N VAL A 132 -10.30 -7.22 -9.84
CA VAL A 132 -11.31 -6.18 -9.60
C VAL A 132 -11.63 -6.04 -8.11
N VAL A 133 -11.83 -7.16 -7.41
CA VAL A 133 -12.12 -7.16 -5.97
C VAL A 133 -10.97 -6.53 -5.17
N VAL A 134 -9.73 -6.89 -5.49
CA VAL A 134 -8.55 -6.34 -4.82
C VAL A 134 -8.38 -4.86 -5.12
N LEU A 135 -8.63 -4.41 -6.35
CA LEU A 135 -8.58 -3.00 -6.71
C LEU A 135 -9.63 -2.18 -5.96
N GLN A 136 -10.84 -2.72 -5.79
CA GLN A 136 -11.87 -2.11 -4.94
C GLN A 136 -11.43 -2.04 -3.48
N ASN A 137 -10.81 -3.09 -2.94
CA ASN A 137 -10.28 -3.09 -1.58
C ASN A 137 -9.14 -2.08 -1.38
N LEU A 138 -8.26 -1.93 -2.37
CA LEU A 138 -7.23 -0.89 -2.38
C LEU A 138 -7.86 0.50 -2.36
N ASN A 139 -8.87 0.75 -3.20
CA ASN A 139 -9.59 2.01 -3.23
C ASN A 139 -10.28 2.31 -1.89
N LEU A 140 -10.97 1.33 -1.30
CA LEU A 140 -11.60 1.44 0.02
C LEU A 140 -10.57 1.65 1.14
N THR A 141 -9.38 1.08 1.03
CA THR A 141 -8.28 1.29 1.99
C THR A 141 -7.80 2.74 2.01
N ILE A 142 -7.82 3.42 0.85
CA ILE A 142 -7.31 4.78 0.68
C ILE A 142 -8.38 5.83 1.01
N HIS A 143 -9.62 5.59 0.57
CA HIS A 143 -10.73 6.52 0.74
C HIS A 143 -11.56 6.26 1.98
N GLY A 144 -11.73 5.00 2.35
CA GLY A 144 -12.36 4.65 3.61
C GLY A 144 -11.38 4.99 4.72
N ASN A 145 -11.84 5.67 5.77
CA ASN A 145 -11.08 5.94 7.00
C ASN A 145 -10.71 4.65 7.78
N VAL A 146 -10.58 3.52 7.08
CA VAL A 146 -10.21 2.19 7.58
C VAL A 146 -8.80 2.23 8.18
N PHE A 147 -7.92 3.07 7.63
CA PHE A 147 -6.58 3.31 8.18
C PHE A 147 -6.33 4.81 8.38
N ILE A 148 -5.71 5.15 9.49
CA ILE A 148 -5.21 6.50 9.73
C ILE A 148 -3.86 6.58 9.05
N LEU A 149 -3.81 7.14 7.85
CA LEU A 149 -2.57 7.65 7.31
C LEU A 149 -2.31 8.97 8.06
N PRO A 150 -1.32 9.02 8.98
CA PRO A 150 -1.18 10.14 9.91
C PRO A 150 -0.69 11.43 9.23
N ASP A 151 -0.40 11.36 7.93
CA ASP A 151 0.31 12.37 7.17
C ASP A 151 -0.20 12.35 5.73
N ASP A 152 -0.51 13.54 5.20
CA ASP A 152 -0.94 13.72 3.81
C ASP A 152 0.08 13.13 2.83
N ARG A 153 1.36 13.06 3.22
CA ARG A 153 2.41 12.34 2.48
C ARG A 153 2.08 10.89 2.21
N PHE A 154 1.66 10.14 3.22
CA PHE A 154 1.35 8.72 3.02
C PHE A 154 0.06 8.54 2.22
N LYS A 155 -0.87 9.49 2.34
CA LYS A 155 -2.09 9.51 1.54
C LYS A 155 -1.78 9.77 0.06
N ALA A 156 -0.93 10.76 -0.24
CA ALA A 156 -0.43 11.03 -1.58
C ALA A 156 0.29 9.82 -2.20
N ILE A 157 1.14 9.12 -1.43
CA ILE A 157 1.80 7.87 -1.88
C ILE A 157 0.74 6.84 -2.26
N SER A 158 -0.29 6.69 -1.42
CA SER A 158 -1.32 5.68 -1.63
C SER A 158 -2.18 5.98 -2.86
N TYR A 159 -2.53 7.25 -3.08
CA TYR A 159 -3.19 7.69 -4.32
C TYR A 159 -2.33 7.40 -5.55
N ASN A 160 -1.02 7.67 -5.49
CA ASN A 160 -0.13 7.35 -6.60
C ASN A 160 -0.13 5.84 -6.91
N ILE A 161 -0.05 4.98 -5.89
CA ILE A 161 -0.12 3.52 -6.07
C ILE A 161 -1.45 3.06 -6.69
N LEU A 162 -2.59 3.62 -6.24
CA LEU A 162 -3.89 3.35 -6.85
C LEU A 162 -3.94 3.81 -8.32
N GLY A 163 -3.40 4.99 -8.62
CA GLY A 163 -3.32 5.51 -9.98
C GLY A 163 -2.50 4.59 -10.90
N ILE A 164 -1.42 3.99 -10.39
CA ILE A 164 -0.63 2.99 -11.12
C ILE A 164 -1.47 1.75 -11.43
N ALA A 165 -2.22 1.24 -10.44
CA ALA A 165 -3.09 0.08 -10.65
C ALA A 165 -4.18 0.37 -11.70
N LEU A 166 -4.81 1.54 -11.65
CA LEU A 166 -5.81 1.98 -12.63
C LEU A 166 -5.20 2.18 -14.03
N GLN A 167 -3.98 2.69 -14.10
CA GLN A 167 -3.24 2.82 -15.36
C GLN A 167 -2.98 1.44 -15.99
N ILE A 168 -2.60 0.45 -15.18
CA ILE A 168 -2.33 -0.94 -15.62
C ILE A 168 -3.60 -1.63 -16.14
N THR A 169 -4.76 -1.38 -15.51
CA THR A 169 -6.05 -1.92 -15.98
C THR A 169 -6.60 -1.20 -17.21
N GLY A 170 -5.99 -0.09 -17.62
CA GLY A 170 -6.40 0.70 -18.78
C GLY A 170 -7.44 1.78 -18.48
N ASP A 171 -7.84 1.97 -17.21
CA ASP A 171 -8.72 3.08 -16.80
C ASP A 171 -7.92 4.38 -16.68
N LYS A 172 -7.52 4.92 -17.85
CA LYS A 172 -6.72 6.14 -17.95
C LYS A 172 -7.40 7.34 -17.27
N LYS A 173 -8.73 7.42 -17.34
CA LYS A 173 -9.49 8.55 -16.81
C LYS A 173 -9.43 8.56 -15.28
N SER A 174 -9.76 7.43 -14.65
CA SER A 174 -9.67 7.32 -13.19
C SER A 174 -8.23 7.46 -12.73
N ALA A 175 -7.27 6.84 -13.42
CA ALA A 175 -5.85 6.96 -13.10
C ALA A 175 -5.38 8.43 -13.09
N LEU A 176 -5.78 9.22 -14.09
CA LEU A 176 -5.43 10.64 -14.16
C LEU A 176 -5.99 11.44 -12.98
N GLU A 177 -7.26 11.23 -12.63
CA GLU A 177 -7.87 11.90 -11.47
C GLU A 177 -7.20 11.49 -10.16
N THR A 178 -6.87 10.21 -10.00
CA THR A 178 -6.14 9.72 -8.82
C THR A 178 -4.74 10.32 -8.73
N PHE A 179 -4.01 10.45 -9.84
CA PHE A 179 -2.70 11.12 -9.84
C PHE A 179 -2.80 12.60 -9.49
N LYS A 180 -3.85 13.31 -9.91
CA LYS A 180 -4.09 14.69 -9.50
C LYS A 180 -4.27 14.80 -7.99
N GLN A 181 -5.08 13.92 -7.39
CA GLN A 181 -5.26 13.88 -5.93
C GLN A 181 -3.94 13.67 -5.19
N ALA A 182 -3.05 12.80 -5.70
CA ALA A 182 -1.73 12.60 -5.13
C ALA A 182 -0.89 13.90 -5.15
N VAL A 183 -0.91 14.63 -6.27
CA VAL A 183 -0.15 15.88 -6.44
C VAL A 183 -0.74 17.04 -5.62
N GLU A 184 -2.06 17.11 -5.49
CA GLU A 184 -2.74 18.13 -4.68
C GLU A 184 -2.44 17.99 -3.19
N LEU A 185 -2.37 16.75 -2.69
CA LEU A 185 -2.05 16.48 -1.29
C LEU A 185 -0.59 16.79 -0.96
N GLU A 186 0.33 16.50 -1.89
CA GLU A 186 1.75 16.81 -1.71
C GLU A 186 2.37 17.35 -3.00
N PRO A 187 2.40 18.67 -3.16
CA PRO A 187 2.99 19.32 -4.33
C PRO A 187 4.52 19.21 -4.38
N ASN A 188 5.17 18.86 -3.27
CA ASN A 188 6.62 18.87 -3.13
C ASN A 188 7.31 17.62 -3.73
N SER A 189 8.57 17.80 -4.13
CA SER A 189 9.39 16.99 -5.06
C SER A 189 9.33 15.44 -4.97
N VAL A 190 8.97 14.82 -3.85
CA VAL A 190 8.98 13.35 -3.73
C VAL A 190 7.92 12.68 -4.63
N TYR A 191 6.93 13.44 -5.12
CA TYR A 191 5.80 12.96 -5.94
C TYR A 191 5.92 13.26 -7.43
N HIS A 192 7.12 13.60 -7.92
CA HIS A 192 7.37 13.81 -9.35
C HIS A 192 6.95 12.63 -10.22
N SER A 193 6.87 11.41 -9.71
CA SER A 193 6.38 10.26 -10.47
C SER A 193 4.88 10.32 -10.76
N ALA A 194 4.03 10.71 -9.82
CA ALA A 194 2.59 10.89 -10.05
C ALA A 194 2.33 11.95 -11.13
N ALA A 195 3.03 13.09 -11.03
CA ALA A 195 2.95 14.16 -12.04
C ALA A 195 3.47 13.69 -13.41
N ARG A 196 4.56 12.92 -13.46
CA ARG A 196 5.09 12.34 -14.71
C ARG A 196 4.10 11.36 -15.34
N ARG A 197 3.49 10.47 -14.55
CA ARG A 197 2.47 9.53 -15.05
C ARG A 197 1.22 10.25 -15.55
N ALA A 198 0.76 11.27 -14.82
CA ALA A 198 -0.33 12.12 -15.28
C ALA A 198 -0.02 12.82 -16.61
N ALA A 199 1.22 13.30 -16.80
CA ALA A 199 1.66 13.88 -18.07
C ALA A 199 1.66 12.84 -19.21
N MET A 200 2.19 11.64 -18.97
CA MET A 200 2.18 10.55 -19.96
C MET A 200 0.76 10.17 -20.40
N LEU A 201 -0.20 10.13 -19.47
CA LEU A 201 -1.60 9.81 -19.78
C LEU A 201 -2.29 10.89 -20.61
N LYS A 202 -1.90 12.17 -20.47
CA LYS A 202 -2.44 13.27 -21.30
C LYS A 202 -1.93 13.24 -22.74
N THR A 203 -0.79 12.62 -22.98
CA THR A 203 -0.14 12.55 -24.32
C THR A 203 -0.55 11.33 -25.16
N THR A 204 -1.31 10.39 -24.59
CA THR A 204 -1.72 9.12 -25.23
C THR A 204 -3.21 9.01 -25.46
#